data_AF-A0A536DWB6-F1
#
_entry.id   AF-A0A536DWB6-F1
#
_cell.length_a   1.000
_cell.length_b   1.000
_cell.length_c   1.000
_cell.angle_alpha   90.00
_cell.angle_beta   90.00
_cell.angle_gamma   90.00
#
_symmetry.space_group_name_H-M   'P 1'
#
loop_
_entity.id
_entity.type
_entity.pdbx_description
1 polymer ?
#
loop_
_entity_poly.entity_id
_entity_poly.type
_entity_poly.pdbx_seq_one_letter_code
_entity_poly.pdbx_strand_id
1 'polypeptide(L)'
;MASEAARRIPLDRRVCIVREGRIDLRPERGAVVLPLIGLAIGLALFGAVALFADSLSTTLLAIMLIAGLLLAPLSAMGVIYSIIGAAVVVERQKQSVRFQQGVLGLGLGTVELVPFWKIERIEVDDFALGDAPSHLPRPAFDLRAWDIVLVKTSGKRLPIGQVISANREDLIDEGFNRSLDAAEAIGAMTEKPVVITAAVEDSPTAESEPSAERGFKPRSEASESQPVESKGIQFRDNG
;
A
#
# COMPACT_ATOMS: atom_id res chain seq x y z
N MET A 1 -26.07 -28.10 1.94
CA MET A 1 -24.99 -27.26 2.49
C MET A 1 -24.83 -26.08 1.55
N ALA A 2 -25.35 -24.92 1.93
CA ALA A 2 -25.30 -23.72 1.11
C ALA A 2 -23.85 -23.22 1.06
N SER A 3 -23.29 -23.02 -0.13
CA SER A 3 -22.02 -22.33 -0.31
C SER A 3 -22.22 -20.88 0.10
N GLU A 4 -21.89 -20.54 1.36
CA GLU A 4 -21.87 -19.14 1.81
C GLU A 4 -20.93 -18.36 0.90
N ALA A 5 -21.45 -17.32 0.25
CA ALA A 5 -20.72 -16.61 -0.80
C ALA A 5 -19.47 -15.95 -0.21
N ALA A 6 -18.29 -16.32 -0.73
CA ALA A 6 -17.03 -15.73 -0.28
C ALA A 6 -17.04 -14.20 -0.53
N ARG A 7 -17.02 -13.39 0.53
CA ARG A 7 -16.92 -11.93 0.46
C ARG A 7 -15.53 -11.55 -0.07
N ARG A 8 -15.48 -10.64 -1.05
CA ARG A 8 -14.24 -10.14 -1.65
C ARG A 8 -14.10 -8.66 -1.37
N ILE A 9 -12.98 -8.28 -0.79
CA ILE A 9 -12.63 -6.89 -0.52
C ILE A 9 -11.39 -6.56 -1.37
N PRO A 10 -11.51 -5.69 -2.38
CA PRO A 10 -10.39 -5.31 -3.21
C PRO A 10 -9.42 -4.42 -2.43
N LEU A 11 -8.15 -4.82 -2.42
CA LEU A 11 -7.01 -4.02 -2.00
C LEU A 11 -6.17 -3.78 -3.27
N ASP A 12 -5.51 -2.63 -3.40
CA ASP A 12 -4.92 -2.15 -4.67
C ASP A 12 -4.24 -3.25 -5.51
N ARG A 13 -3.23 -3.92 -4.94
CA ARG A 13 -2.53 -5.05 -5.61
C ARG A 13 -3.03 -6.43 -5.20
N ARG A 14 -4.00 -6.53 -4.28
CA ARG A 14 -4.39 -7.79 -3.61
C ARG A 14 -5.88 -7.86 -3.36
N VAL A 15 -6.53 -8.99 -3.55
CA VAL A 15 -7.91 -9.20 -3.09
C VAL A 15 -7.89 -9.95 -1.77
N CYS A 16 -8.55 -9.39 -0.75
CA CYS A 16 -8.89 -10.11 0.48
C CYS A 16 -10.14 -10.95 0.22
N ILE A 17 -10.01 -12.27 0.28
CA ILE A 17 -11.08 -13.23 0.08
C ILE A 17 -11.42 -13.84 1.44
N VAL A 18 -12.57 -13.45 1.98
CA VAL A 18 -13.08 -13.92 3.27
C VAL A 18 -13.94 -15.15 3.05
N ARG A 19 -13.59 -16.26 3.71
CA ARG A 19 -14.34 -17.52 3.75
C ARG A 19 -14.54 -17.96 5.19
N GLU A 20 -15.48 -18.87 5.40
CA GLU A 20 -15.68 -19.50 6.71
C GLU A 20 -14.37 -20.15 7.20
N GLY A 21 -13.80 -19.61 8.29
CA GLY A 21 -12.58 -20.11 8.92
C GLY A 21 -11.26 -19.89 8.16
N ARG A 22 -11.26 -19.19 7.02
CA ARG A 22 -10.02 -18.85 6.28
C ARG A 22 -10.12 -17.53 5.51
N ILE A 23 -9.13 -16.66 5.66
CA ILE A 23 -8.95 -15.46 4.83
C ILE A 23 -7.70 -15.65 3.97
N ASP A 24 -7.84 -15.47 2.66
CA ASP A 24 -6.72 -15.47 1.73
C ASP A 24 -6.53 -14.07 1.13
N LEU A 25 -5.34 -13.51 1.25
CA LEU A 25 -4.93 -12.31 0.52
C LEU A 25 -4.09 -12.73 -0.68
N ARG A 26 -4.66 -12.59 -1.87
CA ARG A 26 -4.04 -13.03 -3.14
C ARG A 26 -3.81 -11.82 -4.04
N PRO A 27 -2.81 -11.82 -4.92
CA PRO A 27 -2.72 -10.86 -6.02
C PRO A 27 -4.04 -10.80 -6.79
N GLU A 28 -4.37 -9.62 -7.29
CA GLU A 28 -5.50 -9.49 -8.20
C GLU A 28 -5.34 -10.38 -9.42
N ARG A 29 -6.46 -10.97 -9.87
CA ARG A 29 -6.48 -11.82 -11.07
C ARG A 29 -6.05 -11.06 -12.32
N GLY A 30 -6.20 -9.73 -12.34
CA GLY A 30 -5.73 -8.88 -13.44
C GLY A 30 -4.22 -9.00 -13.69
N ALA A 31 -3.44 -9.33 -12.65
CA ALA A 31 -1.99 -9.51 -12.77
C ALA A 31 -1.59 -10.67 -13.69
N VAL A 32 -2.46 -11.67 -13.90
CA VAL A 32 -2.15 -12.83 -14.77
C VAL A 32 -2.32 -12.55 -16.26
N VAL A 33 -3.12 -11.53 -16.61
CA VAL A 33 -3.54 -11.30 -18.01
C VAL A 33 -2.35 -10.91 -18.89
N LEU A 34 -1.56 -9.94 -18.45
CA LEU A 34 -0.40 -9.47 -19.21
C LEU A 34 0.66 -10.57 -19.40
N PRO A 35 1.05 -11.33 -18.36
CA PRO A 35 1.90 -12.51 -18.51
C PRO A 35 1.31 -13.59 -19.43
N LEU A 36 0.00 -13.85 -19.40
CA LEU A 36 -0.60 -14.82 -20.33
C LEU A 36 -0.51 -14.37 -21.79
N ILE A 37 -0.76 -13.08 -22.05
CA ILE A 37 -0.61 -12.50 -23.39
C ILE A 37 0.85 -12.63 -23.86
N GLY A 38 1.81 -12.25 -23.01
CA GLY A 38 3.23 -12.38 -23.33
C GLY A 38 3.64 -13.82 -23.60
N LEU A 39 3.11 -14.78 -22.83
CA LEU A 39 3.37 -16.21 -23.05
C LEU A 39 2.78 -16.69 -24.37
N ALA A 40 1.54 -16.29 -24.68
CA ALA A 40 0.89 -16.63 -25.94
C ALA A 40 1.67 -16.07 -27.15
N ILE A 41 2.14 -14.82 -27.08
CA ILE A 41 2.98 -14.21 -28.10
C ILE A 41 4.30 -14.96 -28.22
N GLY A 42 4.97 -15.27 -27.11
CA GLY A 42 6.23 -16.02 -27.12
C GLY A 42 6.09 -17.40 -27.77
N LEU A 43 5.02 -18.14 -27.45
CA LEU A 43 4.72 -19.43 -28.08
C LEU A 43 4.37 -19.28 -29.56
N ALA A 44 3.61 -18.25 -29.94
CA ALA A 44 3.29 -17.96 -31.33
C ALA A 44 4.55 -17.64 -32.15
N LEU A 45 5.52 -16.92 -31.58
CA LEU A 45 6.81 -16.65 -32.24
C LEU A 45 7.58 -17.94 -32.50
N PHE A 46 7.66 -18.85 -31.51
CA PHE A 46 8.29 -20.16 -31.72
C PHE A 46 7.56 -21.01 -32.77
N GLY A 47 6.23 -21.04 -32.71
CA GLY A 47 5.41 -21.75 -33.70
C GLY A 47 5.59 -21.18 -35.11
N ALA A 48 5.65 -19.85 -35.24
CA ALA A 48 5.86 -19.20 -36.54
C ALA A 48 7.27 -19.46 -37.08
N VAL A 49 8.31 -19.45 -36.25
CA VAL A 49 9.67 -19.85 -36.67
C VAL A 49 9.67 -21.29 -37.20
N ALA A 50 8.99 -22.21 -36.52
CA ALA A 50 8.92 -23.61 -36.94
C ALA A 50 8.13 -23.82 -38.25
N LEU A 51 7.04 -23.09 -38.45
CA LEU A 51 6.14 -23.25 -39.60
C LEU A 51 6.59 -22.49 -40.85
N PHE A 52 7.32 -21.38 -40.67
CA PHE A 52 7.67 -20.46 -41.76
C PHE A 52 9.18 -20.37 -42.02
N ALA A 53 9.97 -21.31 -41.50
CA ALA A 53 11.43 -21.34 -41.62
C ALA A 53 11.93 -21.20 -43.08
N ASP A 54 11.24 -21.84 -44.03
CA ASP A 54 11.63 -21.83 -45.44
C ASP A 54 11.13 -20.61 -46.23
N SER A 55 10.26 -19.80 -45.62
CA SER A 55 9.56 -18.69 -46.28
C SER A 55 9.97 -17.31 -45.79
N LEU A 56 10.64 -17.22 -44.63
CA LEU A 56 11.08 -15.96 -44.03
C LEU A 56 12.60 -15.81 -44.15
N SER A 57 13.07 -14.57 -44.16
CA SER A 57 14.51 -14.31 -44.15
C SER A 57 15.14 -14.77 -42.83
N THR A 58 16.40 -15.21 -42.90
CA THR A 58 17.15 -15.67 -41.72
C THR A 58 17.21 -14.60 -40.63
N THR A 59 17.34 -13.32 -41.01
CA THR A 59 17.35 -12.20 -40.07
C THR A 59 16.04 -12.09 -39.30
N LEU A 60 14.89 -12.22 -39.97
CA LEU A 60 13.59 -12.11 -39.32
C LEU A 60 13.36 -13.30 -38.37
N LEU A 61 13.70 -14.52 -38.81
CA LEU A 61 13.65 -15.71 -37.96
C LEU A 61 14.50 -15.54 -36.70
N ALA A 62 15.72 -15.00 -36.83
CA ALA A 62 16.60 -14.75 -35.69
C ALA A 62 16.00 -13.73 -34.70
N ILE A 63 15.42 -12.63 -35.19
CA ILE A 63 14.76 -11.63 -34.34
C ILE A 63 13.56 -12.25 -33.60
N MET A 64 12.71 -13.01 -34.31
CA MET A 64 11.56 -13.69 -33.71
C MET A 64 11.98 -14.70 -32.65
N LEU A 65 13.05 -15.45 -32.91
CA LEU A 65 13.60 -16.42 -31.97
C LEU A 65 14.12 -15.72 -30.70
N ILE A 66 14.90 -14.64 -30.84
CA ILE A 66 15.41 -13.88 -29.69
C ILE A 66 14.26 -13.28 -28.88
N ALA A 67 13.27 -12.68 -29.55
CA ALA A 67 12.10 -12.11 -28.89
C ALA A 67 11.30 -13.19 -28.13
N GLY A 68 11.05 -14.34 -28.77
CA GLY A 68 10.37 -15.48 -28.13
C GLY A 68 11.16 -16.05 -26.95
N LEU A 69 12.48 -16.18 -27.09
CA LEU A 69 13.39 -16.67 -26.05
C LEU A 69 13.42 -15.78 -24.80
N LEU A 70 13.26 -14.47 -24.95
CA LEU A 70 13.17 -13.56 -23.81
C LEU A 70 11.74 -13.48 -23.26
N LEU A 71 10.76 -13.32 -24.14
CA LEU A 71 9.38 -13.04 -23.75
C LEU A 71 8.72 -14.25 -23.10
N ALA A 72 8.89 -15.45 -23.65
CA ALA A 72 8.23 -16.66 -23.16
C ALA A 72 8.60 -17.00 -21.70
N PRO A 73 9.89 -17.10 -21.29
CA PRO A 73 10.24 -17.41 -19.92
C PRO A 73 9.87 -16.30 -18.93
N LEU A 74 10.05 -15.02 -19.30
CA LEU A 74 9.63 -13.90 -18.45
C LEU A 74 8.12 -13.91 -18.20
N SER A 75 7.36 -14.19 -19.25
CA SER A 75 5.91 -14.29 -19.19
C SER A 75 5.45 -15.53 -18.42
N ALA A 76 6.06 -16.69 -18.64
CA ALA A 76 5.79 -17.91 -17.88
C ALA A 76 6.02 -17.69 -16.38
N MET A 77 7.12 -17.02 -16.02
CA MET A 77 7.37 -16.60 -14.65
C MET A 77 6.24 -15.70 -14.13
N GLY A 78 5.88 -14.65 -14.87
CA GLY A 78 4.76 -13.76 -14.52
C GLY A 78 3.42 -14.50 -14.28
N VAL A 79 3.13 -15.53 -15.08
CA VAL A 79 1.93 -16.38 -14.90
C VAL A 79 2.01 -17.15 -13.59
N ILE A 80 3.15 -17.79 -13.32
CA ILE A 80 3.37 -18.54 -12.07
C ILE A 80 3.21 -17.62 -10.86
N TYR A 81 3.78 -16.41 -10.91
CA TYR A 81 3.65 -15.39 -9.86
C TYR A 81 2.20 -15.01 -9.58
N SER A 82 1.41 -14.86 -10.63
CA SER A 82 0.03 -14.40 -10.53
C SER A 82 -0.93 -15.50 -10.05
N ILE A 83 -0.60 -16.78 -10.29
CA ILE A 83 -1.46 -17.92 -9.92
C ILE A 83 -1.17 -18.42 -8.49
N ILE A 84 0.11 -18.50 -8.10
CA ILE A 84 0.52 -19.25 -6.90
C ILE A 84 0.62 -18.36 -5.66
N GLY A 85 0.78 -17.03 -5.79
CA GLY A 85 0.96 -16.16 -4.64
C GLY A 85 -0.31 -16.01 -3.80
N ALA A 86 -0.34 -16.51 -2.56
CA ALA A 86 -1.19 -15.91 -1.53
C ALA A 86 -0.24 -15.20 -0.56
N ALA A 87 -0.16 -13.88 -0.60
CA ALA A 87 0.84 -13.15 0.19
C ALA A 87 0.62 -13.35 1.69
N VAL A 88 -0.64 -13.40 2.12
CA VAL A 88 -1.01 -13.66 3.52
C VAL A 88 -2.19 -14.62 3.56
N VAL A 89 -2.11 -15.61 4.45
CA VAL A 89 -3.18 -16.57 4.69
C VAL A 89 -3.47 -16.63 6.18
N VAL A 90 -4.72 -16.34 6.56
CA VAL A 90 -5.21 -16.46 7.94
C VAL A 90 -6.06 -17.73 8.01
N GLU A 91 -5.71 -18.66 8.90
CA GLU A 91 -6.42 -19.93 9.07
C GLU A 91 -6.88 -20.11 10.51
N ARG A 92 -8.21 -20.13 10.73
CA ARG A 92 -8.80 -20.33 12.05
C ARG A 92 -8.49 -21.74 12.60
N GLN A 93 -8.56 -22.78 11.77
CA GLN A 93 -8.25 -24.15 12.21
C GLN A 93 -6.81 -24.31 12.72
N LYS A 94 -5.86 -23.57 12.13
CA LYS A 94 -4.45 -23.60 12.52
C LYS A 94 -4.08 -22.49 13.51
N GLN A 95 -5.05 -21.66 13.91
CA GLN A 95 -4.87 -20.52 14.81
C GLN A 95 -3.61 -19.69 14.46
N SER A 96 -3.39 -19.45 13.17
CA SER A 96 -2.18 -18.78 12.69
C SER A 96 -2.39 -17.98 11.42
N VAL A 97 -1.55 -16.95 11.28
CA VAL A 97 -1.38 -16.13 10.09
C VAL A 97 -0.05 -16.50 9.45
N ARG A 98 -0.07 -16.82 8.15
CA ARG A 98 1.11 -17.16 7.36
C ARG A 98 1.40 -16.05 6.37
N PHE A 99 2.55 -15.43 6.52
CA PHE A 99 3.13 -14.53 5.52
C PHE A 99 3.96 -15.37 4.56
N GLN A 100 3.56 -15.40 3.29
CA GLN A 100 4.28 -16.15 2.26
C GLN A 100 5.23 -15.23 1.51
N GLN A 101 6.38 -15.78 1.14
CA GLN A 101 7.40 -15.02 0.43
C GLN A 101 6.92 -14.79 -1.01
N GLY A 102 6.85 -13.52 -1.45
CA GLY A 102 6.69 -13.20 -2.86
C GLY A 102 7.89 -13.75 -3.63
N VAL A 103 7.66 -14.54 -4.68
CA VAL A 103 8.63 -15.57 -5.15
C VAL A 103 9.81 -15.02 -5.98
N LEU A 104 10.32 -13.82 -5.72
CA LEU A 104 11.57 -13.32 -6.32
C LEU A 104 12.65 -13.25 -5.23
N GLY A 105 13.37 -14.32 -4.91
CA GLY A 105 13.49 -15.59 -5.60
C GLY A 105 14.11 -16.68 -4.71
N LEU A 106 13.93 -17.93 -5.17
CA LEU A 106 14.60 -19.17 -4.74
C LEU A 106 14.19 -19.86 -3.42
N GLY A 107 13.17 -19.39 -2.69
CA GLY A 107 12.72 -20.05 -1.45
C GLY A 107 11.21 -20.25 -1.35
N LEU A 108 10.72 -21.46 -1.66
CA LEU A 108 9.37 -21.94 -1.33
C LEU A 108 9.23 -21.99 0.21
N GLY A 109 8.77 -20.91 0.83
CA GLY A 109 8.74 -20.78 2.29
C GLY A 109 7.69 -19.81 2.84
N THR A 110 7.28 -20.08 4.06
CA THR A 110 6.58 -19.10 4.91
C THR A 110 7.64 -18.15 5.45
N VAL A 111 7.54 -16.85 5.14
CA VAL A 111 8.43 -15.82 5.71
C VAL A 111 8.24 -15.78 7.21
N GLU A 112 6.98 -15.76 7.63
CA GLU A 112 6.65 -15.70 9.04
C GLU A 112 5.31 -16.38 9.31
N LEU A 113 5.32 -17.27 10.30
CA LEU A 113 4.13 -17.86 10.88
C LEU A 113 3.87 -17.15 12.21
N VAL A 114 2.71 -16.50 12.31
CA VAL A 114 2.28 -15.80 13.53
C VAL A 114 1.07 -16.52 14.11
N PRO A 115 1.22 -17.29 15.21
CA PRO A 115 0.09 -17.81 15.96
C PRO A 115 -0.79 -16.68 16.49
N PHE A 116 -2.11 -16.90 16.59
CA PHE A 116 -3.07 -15.87 17.02
C PHE A 116 -2.74 -15.29 18.40
N TRP A 117 -2.25 -16.11 19.32
CA TRP A 117 -1.84 -15.64 20.65
C TRP A 117 -0.63 -14.68 20.63
N LYS A 118 0.20 -14.69 19.58
CA LYS A 118 1.30 -13.72 19.38
C LYS A 118 0.84 -12.42 18.71
N ILE A 119 -0.42 -12.33 18.28
CA ILE A 119 -1.00 -11.12 17.71
C ILE A 119 -1.49 -10.27 18.88
N GLU A 120 -1.10 -9.00 18.88
CA GLU A 120 -1.58 -8.01 19.83
C GLU A 120 -2.83 -7.33 19.28
N ARG A 121 -2.72 -6.79 18.06
CA ARG A 121 -3.80 -6.07 17.36
C ARG A 121 -3.59 -6.06 15.85
N ILE A 122 -4.64 -5.72 15.12
CA ILE A 122 -4.58 -5.36 13.71
C ILE A 122 -4.71 -3.83 13.63
N GLU A 123 -3.88 -3.19 12.83
CA GLU A 123 -3.90 -1.74 12.64
C GLU A 123 -4.27 -1.36 11.22
N VAL A 124 -4.99 -0.25 11.09
CA VAL A 124 -5.13 0.50 9.84
C VAL A 124 -4.33 1.79 10.01
N ASP A 125 -3.17 1.83 9.36
CA ASP A 125 -2.17 2.89 9.48
C ASP A 125 -2.17 3.79 8.26
N ASP A 126 -1.86 5.08 8.43
CA ASP A 126 -1.68 5.99 7.30
C ASP A 126 -0.30 5.75 6.69
N PHE A 127 -0.26 5.45 5.40
CA PHE A 127 0.98 5.30 4.66
C PHE A 127 1.26 6.61 3.93
N ALA A 128 2.20 7.39 4.45
CA ALA A 128 2.62 8.66 3.88
C ALA A 128 3.18 8.46 2.45
N LEU A 129 2.34 8.72 1.44
CA LEU A 129 2.72 8.66 0.04
C LEU A 129 3.53 9.93 -0.31
N GLY A 130 4.85 9.87 -0.08
CA GLY A 130 5.77 10.86 -0.66
C GLY A 130 6.21 12.04 0.22
N ASP A 131 6.34 11.87 1.53
CA ASP A 131 7.00 12.88 2.40
C ASP A 131 8.53 12.95 2.22
N ALA A 132 9.09 12.29 1.21
CA ALA A 132 10.48 12.51 0.82
C ALA A 132 10.56 13.84 0.06
N PRO A 133 11.36 14.84 0.53
CA PRO A 133 11.53 16.08 -0.20
C PRO A 133 12.17 15.79 -1.57
N SER A 134 11.35 15.84 -2.63
CA SER A 134 11.82 15.68 -4.01
C SER A 134 11.90 17.03 -4.69
N HIS A 135 13.02 17.32 -5.36
CA HIS A 135 13.18 18.50 -6.22
C HIS A 135 12.40 18.40 -7.56
N LEU A 136 11.71 17.28 -7.80
CA LEU A 136 10.86 17.08 -8.96
C LEU A 136 9.45 17.66 -8.67
N PRO A 137 8.74 18.16 -9.70
CA PRO A 137 7.35 18.57 -9.54
C PRO A 137 6.54 17.43 -8.92
N ARG A 138 5.78 17.73 -7.85
CA ARG A 138 4.86 16.75 -7.26
C ARG A 138 3.93 16.23 -8.36
N PRO A 139 3.68 14.92 -8.45
CA PRO A 139 2.62 14.39 -9.29
C PRO A 139 1.33 15.17 -9.00
N ALA A 140 0.56 15.52 -10.02
CA ALA A 140 -0.68 16.29 -9.88
C ALA A 140 -1.81 15.54 -9.14
N PHE A 141 -1.56 14.30 -8.74
CA PHE A 141 -2.53 13.45 -8.07
C PHE A 141 -2.24 13.47 -6.57
N ASP A 142 -3.15 14.08 -5.83
CA ASP A 142 -3.19 13.97 -4.38
C ASP A 142 -3.74 12.60 -4.01
N LEU A 143 -2.92 11.77 -3.39
CA LEU A 143 -3.21 10.37 -3.10
C LEU A 143 -2.98 10.10 -1.62
N ARG A 144 -3.85 9.29 -1.05
CA ARG A 144 -3.73 8.78 0.32
C ARG A 144 -3.68 7.26 0.29
N ALA A 145 -2.92 6.67 1.21
CA ALA A 145 -2.81 5.23 1.30
C ALA A 145 -2.96 4.77 2.75
N TRP A 146 -3.57 3.61 2.92
CA TRP A 146 -3.72 2.96 4.21
C TRP A 146 -3.14 1.57 4.17
N ASP A 147 -2.25 1.29 5.12
CA ASP A 147 -1.65 -0.02 5.32
C ASP A 147 -2.43 -0.78 6.39
N ILE A 148 -2.79 -2.02 6.07
CA ILE A 148 -3.32 -2.98 7.04
C ILE A 148 -2.13 -3.72 7.63
N VAL A 149 -1.91 -3.59 8.94
CA VAL A 149 -0.72 -4.09 9.63
C VAL A 149 -1.10 -5.04 10.75
N LEU A 150 -0.45 -6.20 10.82
CA LEU A 150 -0.51 -7.07 11.99
C LEU A 150 0.59 -6.64 12.97
N VAL A 151 0.21 -6.26 14.18
CA VAL A 151 1.16 -5.96 15.25
C VAL A 151 1.25 -7.14 16.20
N LYS A 152 2.46 -7.68 16.35
CA LYS A 152 2.75 -8.76 17.30
C LYS A 152 2.88 -8.20 18.70
N THR A 153 2.69 -9.05 19.71
CA THR A 153 2.94 -8.73 21.13
C THR A 153 4.38 -8.31 21.43
N SER A 154 5.32 -8.55 20.51
CA SER A 154 6.69 -8.06 20.58
C SER A 154 6.87 -6.64 20.02
N GLY A 155 5.80 -5.98 19.57
CA GLY A 155 5.84 -4.72 18.83
C GLY A 155 6.25 -4.83 17.35
N LYS A 156 6.55 -6.03 16.84
CA LYS A 156 6.91 -6.22 15.42
C LYS A 156 5.68 -6.00 14.54
N ARG A 157 5.77 -5.05 13.61
CA ARG A 157 4.77 -4.71 12.60
C ARG A 157 4.96 -5.57 11.35
N LEU A 158 3.90 -6.20 10.84
CA LEU A 158 3.92 -7.02 9.63
C LEU A 158 2.82 -6.55 8.65
N PRO A 159 3.18 -5.99 7.48
CA PRO A 159 2.20 -5.47 6.53
C PRO A 159 1.42 -6.61 5.87
N ILE A 160 0.09 -6.51 5.89
CA ILE A 160 -0.84 -7.48 5.32
C ILE A 160 -1.30 -7.06 3.92
N GLY A 161 -1.64 -5.79 3.73
CA GLY A 161 -2.15 -5.25 2.47
C GLY A 161 -2.26 -3.73 2.52
N GLN A 162 -2.53 -3.12 1.38
CA GLN A 162 -2.60 -1.66 1.23
C GLN A 162 -3.78 -1.28 0.34
N VAL A 163 -4.43 -0.17 0.67
CA VAL A 163 -5.40 0.50 -0.19
C VAL A 163 -4.87 1.89 -0.50
N ILE A 164 -4.83 2.25 -1.78
CA ILE A 164 -4.49 3.60 -2.24
C ILE A 164 -5.76 4.20 -2.84
N SER A 165 -6.03 5.46 -2.53
CA SER A 165 -7.14 6.20 -3.11
C SER A 165 -6.74 7.64 -3.40
N ALA A 166 -7.48 8.29 -4.30
CA ALA A 166 -7.33 9.73 -4.48
C ALA A 166 -7.86 10.46 -3.23
N ASN A 167 -7.18 11.54 -2.86
CA ASN A 167 -7.59 12.40 -1.76
C ASN A 167 -8.76 13.31 -2.19
N ARG A 168 -9.91 12.69 -2.43
CA ARG A 168 -11.19 13.32 -2.75
C ARG A 168 -12.24 12.75 -1.82
N GLU A 169 -13.18 13.57 -1.35
CA GLU A 169 -14.20 13.16 -0.36
C GLU A 169 -14.94 11.87 -0.75
N ASP A 170 -15.29 11.68 -2.02
CA ASP A 170 -15.98 10.48 -2.50
C ASP A 170 -15.13 9.20 -2.46
N LEU A 171 -13.82 9.33 -2.65
CA LEU A 171 -12.90 8.21 -2.82
C LEU A 171 -12.08 7.92 -1.56
N ILE A 172 -11.89 8.90 -0.69
CA ILE A 172 -11.14 8.76 0.57
C ILE A 172 -11.89 7.85 1.54
N ASP A 173 -13.19 8.07 1.71
CA ASP A 173 -14.05 7.25 2.57
C ASP A 173 -14.17 5.84 2.02
N GLU A 174 -14.33 5.67 0.70
CA GLU A 174 -14.35 4.34 0.08
C GLU A 174 -13.01 3.60 0.28
N GLY A 175 -11.89 4.30 0.10
CA GLY A 175 -10.55 3.75 0.31
C GLY A 175 -10.33 3.29 1.76
N PHE A 176 -10.67 4.15 2.71
CA PHE A 176 -10.57 3.85 4.14
C PHE A 176 -11.53 2.73 4.57
N ASN A 177 -12.78 2.75 4.13
CA ASN A 177 -13.74 1.71 4.48
C ASN A 177 -13.31 0.33 3.94
N ARG A 178 -12.70 0.27 2.75
CA ARG A 178 -12.13 -1.00 2.23
C ARG A 178 -10.97 -1.53 3.07
N SER A 179 -10.10 -0.66 3.57
CA SER A 179 -8.99 -1.09 4.43
C SER A 179 -9.49 -1.52 5.80
N LEU A 180 -10.46 -0.80 6.37
CA LEU A 180 -11.12 -1.13 7.63
C LEU A 180 -11.90 -2.45 7.54
N ASP A 181 -12.72 -2.64 6.51
CA ASP A 181 -13.45 -3.88 6.25
C ASP A 181 -12.54 -5.12 6.26
N ALA A 182 -11.37 -5.00 5.63
CA ALA A 182 -10.40 -6.09 5.58
C ALA A 182 -9.72 -6.30 6.94
N ALA A 183 -9.38 -5.23 7.66
CA ALA A 183 -8.81 -5.30 9.01
C ALA A 183 -9.80 -5.92 10.01
N GLU A 184 -11.07 -5.55 9.96
CA GLU A 184 -12.16 -6.09 10.77
C GLU A 184 -12.41 -7.57 10.49
N ALA A 185 -12.41 -7.99 9.22
CA ALA A 185 -12.53 -9.39 8.88
C ALA A 185 -11.39 -10.24 9.50
N ILE A 186 -10.16 -9.71 9.47
CA ILE A 186 -8.99 -10.37 10.09
C ILE A 186 -9.08 -10.34 11.62
N GLY A 187 -9.46 -9.20 12.21
CA GLY A 187 -9.66 -9.04 13.64
C GLY A 187 -10.71 -10.01 14.18
N ALA A 188 -11.85 -10.13 13.51
CA ALA A 188 -12.90 -11.09 13.85
C ALA A 188 -12.45 -12.55 13.69
N MET A 189 -11.60 -12.86 12.70
CA MET A 189 -11.07 -14.21 12.53
C MET A 189 -10.06 -14.59 13.63
N THR A 190 -9.25 -13.63 14.05
CA THR A 190 -8.14 -13.81 15.00
C THR A 190 -8.54 -13.53 16.45
N GLU A 191 -9.73 -12.97 16.66
CA GLU A 191 -10.24 -12.48 17.95
C GLU A 191 -9.31 -11.41 18.54
N LYS A 192 -8.86 -10.49 17.69
CA LYS A 192 -7.95 -9.39 18.05
C LYS A 192 -8.57 -8.03 17.75
N PRO A 193 -8.27 -7.03 18.59
CA PRO A 193 -8.79 -5.68 18.38
C PRO A 193 -8.22 -5.10 17.07
N VAL A 194 -9.06 -4.31 16.41
CA VAL A 194 -8.65 -3.46 15.29
C VAL A 194 -8.46 -2.05 15.84
N VAL A 195 -7.33 -1.42 15.52
CA VAL A 195 -7.00 -0.06 15.93
C VAL A 195 -6.76 0.79 14.70
N ILE A 196 -7.40 1.95 14.64
CA ILE A 196 -7.19 2.93 13.58
C ILE A 196 -6.11 3.89 14.08
N THR A 197 -4.94 3.88 13.43
CA THR A 197 -3.88 4.88 13.66
C THR A 197 -3.83 5.91 12.54
N ALA A 198 -4.59 5.71 11.47
CA ALA A 198 -4.74 6.68 10.41
C ALA A 198 -5.44 7.96 10.90
N ALA A 199 -4.84 9.12 10.64
CA ALA A 199 -5.40 10.41 10.99
C ALA A 199 -6.51 10.80 9.99
N VAL A 200 -7.74 10.32 10.17
CA VAL A 200 -8.86 10.85 9.39
C VAL A 200 -9.17 12.25 9.92
N GLU A 201 -8.87 13.29 9.12
CA GLU A 201 -9.29 14.65 9.44
C GLU A 201 -10.82 14.71 9.31
N ASP A 202 -11.53 14.79 10.45
CA ASP A 202 -12.97 15.05 10.46
C ASP A 202 -13.22 16.43 9.84
N SER A 203 -14.00 16.49 8.77
CA SER A 203 -14.40 17.75 8.15
C SER A 203 -15.21 18.59 9.14
N PRO A 204 -14.86 19.87 9.40
CA PRO A 204 -15.62 20.69 10.33
C PRO A 204 -17.00 20.93 9.73
N THR A 205 -18.02 20.52 10.48
CA THR A 205 -19.42 20.84 10.21
C THR A 205 -19.55 22.35 10.04
N ALA A 206 -20.06 22.76 8.88
CA ALA A 206 -20.43 24.13 8.60
C ALA A 206 -21.53 24.58 9.56
N GLU A 207 -21.17 25.37 10.58
CA GLU A 207 -22.08 26.29 11.24
C GLU A 207 -21.70 27.73 10.88
N SER A 208 -22.58 28.32 10.08
CA SER A 208 -22.55 29.69 9.60
C SER A 208 -23.03 30.69 10.66
N GLU A 209 -22.15 31.66 10.96
CA GLU A 209 -22.37 33.12 11.21
C GLU A 209 -22.99 33.65 12.54
N PRO A 210 -22.85 34.96 12.91
CA PRO A 210 -22.08 36.08 12.29
C PRO A 210 -21.25 37.01 13.24
N SER A 211 -20.47 37.87 12.58
CA SER A 211 -19.78 39.15 12.91
C SER A 211 -19.96 39.95 14.22
N ALA A 212 -18.89 40.76 14.47
CA ALA A 212 -18.71 41.97 15.32
C ALA A 212 -18.18 41.70 16.75
N GLU A 213 -17.11 42.33 17.26
CA GLU A 213 -16.78 43.75 17.23
C GLU A 213 -15.27 44.03 17.10
N ARG A 214 -14.94 45.06 16.31
CA ARG A 214 -13.62 45.70 16.28
C ARG A 214 -13.58 46.79 17.36
N GLY A 215 -12.80 46.57 18.42
CA GLY A 215 -12.49 47.55 19.46
C GLY A 215 -11.18 48.30 19.18
N PHE A 216 -11.33 49.50 18.62
CA PHE A 216 -10.45 50.66 18.58
C PHE A 216 -9.26 50.74 19.57
N LYS A 217 -8.06 51.09 19.07
CA LYS A 217 -6.95 51.67 19.87
C LYS A 217 -6.32 52.85 19.09
N PRO A 218 -6.24 54.08 19.65
CA PRO A 218 -5.77 55.26 18.92
C PRO A 218 -4.24 55.45 18.96
N ARG A 219 -3.81 56.43 18.16
CA ARG A 219 -2.53 56.70 17.49
C ARG A 219 -1.68 57.78 18.20
N SER A 220 -0.34 57.67 18.14
CA SER A 220 0.62 58.78 17.94
C SER A 220 2.06 58.22 17.78
N GLU A 221 2.65 58.25 16.58
CA GLU A 221 3.71 59.22 16.15
C GLU A 221 5.01 59.10 16.98
N ALA A 222 6.04 58.39 16.51
CA ALA A 222 7.11 58.83 15.60
C ALA A 222 8.14 59.77 16.25
N SER A 223 9.34 59.23 16.58
CA SER A 223 10.60 59.98 16.58
C SER A 223 11.80 59.03 16.58
N GLU A 224 12.35 58.85 15.38
CA GLU A 224 13.75 58.82 14.96
C GLU A 224 14.91 58.83 16.00
N SER A 225 16.00 58.15 15.59
CA SER A 225 17.43 58.34 15.91
C SER A 225 18.10 57.55 17.08
N GLN A 226 18.93 56.57 16.68
CA GLN A 226 20.18 56.17 17.36
C GLN A 226 21.20 57.35 17.30
N PRO A 227 22.29 57.44 18.12
CA PRO A 227 23.24 56.35 18.38
C PRO A 227 24.15 56.38 19.67
N VAL A 228 24.95 55.30 19.81
CA VAL A 228 26.37 55.21 20.30
C VAL A 228 26.74 55.38 21.81
N GLU A 229 27.49 54.36 22.27
CA GLU A 229 28.53 54.26 23.31
C GLU A 229 28.43 55.03 24.64
N SER A 230 28.61 54.32 25.76
CA SER A 230 29.97 54.07 26.31
C SER A 230 29.95 53.44 27.71
N LYS A 231 30.85 52.48 27.89
CA LYS A 231 31.66 52.12 29.09
C LYS A 231 31.07 52.23 30.50
N GLY A 232 31.27 51.15 31.25
CA GLY A 232 31.37 51.17 32.72
C GLY A 232 30.98 49.84 33.35
N ILE A 233 31.87 48.85 33.40
CA ILE A 233 32.55 48.39 34.63
C ILE A 233 31.56 47.78 35.65
N GLN A 234 31.43 46.45 35.62
CA GLN A 234 31.88 45.53 36.68
C GLN A 234 31.37 45.86 38.10
N PHE A 235 30.62 44.95 38.71
CA PHE A 235 31.19 44.06 39.73
C PHE A 235 30.26 42.87 39.96
N ARG A 236 30.82 41.68 39.83
CA ARG A 236 30.20 40.40 40.15
C ARG A 236 31.16 39.77 41.15
N ASP A 237 30.85 39.86 42.45
CA ASP A 237 31.46 38.99 43.44
C ASP A 237 30.62 37.71 43.47
N ASN A 238 31.19 36.65 42.91
CA ASN A 238 30.81 35.28 43.21
C ASN A 238 31.76 34.79 44.32
N GLY A 239 31.22 34.11 45.33
CA GLY A 239 31.99 33.11 46.07
C GLY A 239 32.28 31.88 45.21
#